data_AF-A0AB38FM79-F1
#
_entry.id   AF-A0AB38FM79-F1
#
_cell.length_a   1.000
_cell.length_b   1.000
_cell.length_c   1.000
_cell.angle_alpha   90.00
_cell.angle_beta   90.00
_cell.angle_gamma   90.00
#
_symmetry.space_group_name_H-M   'P 1'
#
loop_
_entity.id
_entity.type
_entity.pdbx_description
1 polymer ?
#
loop_
_entity_poly.entity_id
_entity_poly.type
_entity_poly.pdbx_seq_one_letter_code
_entity_poly.pdbx_strand_id
1 'polypeptide(L)'
;MSESTQYEERRARISLQVRQWCERSAITGTHAPLSDAAAVLIAAGHLDSPTRQVLTHRRRAGRTIPSIGGFGALRLLTDEYHQVVRRADSLRSGPAQLLFKYRATELGRKLQSSRSAVVMSPAHYGNGVRAMRRDRREGVHLDLDQREALFRALQRTPAPIAGTALERAGNYARGTAAERLGQAAENTPMAAVGRRVADAIGRGVDLDNDRFADSYDTLLYLSGMLFDRIDGSAVWHSEHFAIQRYQLDLAEELTQIAVDTVALRGIRTELDEALHATHSDTARQQIEARQNALKPVWDQLVDRVAALARIGDLLSRAEVQLRSVLAVNRAMSLDSRIDELISRSGDRELSAENTHHVGDQFGGVEELMLTYQSALYGDIAELTSWSGGNK
;
A
#
# COMPACT_ATOMS: atom_id res chain seq x y z
N MET A 1 31.55 10.65 -15.83
CA MET A 1 31.07 9.28 -15.54
C MET A 1 29.96 8.96 -16.52
N SER A 2 30.05 7.85 -17.25
CA SER A 2 29.04 7.46 -18.24
C SER A 2 27.73 7.03 -17.57
N GLU A 3 26.60 7.27 -18.25
CA GLU A 3 25.25 6.92 -17.78
C GLU A 3 25.13 5.41 -17.46
N SER A 4 25.80 4.56 -18.25
CA SER A 4 25.88 3.11 -18.04
C SER A 4 26.45 2.74 -16.66
N THR A 5 27.51 3.41 -16.23
CA THR A 5 28.18 3.17 -14.95
C THR A 5 27.28 3.54 -13.78
N GLN A 6 26.50 4.61 -13.91
CA GLN A 6 25.53 5.01 -12.88
C GLN A 6 24.38 3.99 -12.73
N TYR A 7 23.92 3.39 -13.84
CA TYR A 7 22.91 2.33 -13.79
C TYR A 7 23.43 1.05 -13.12
N GLU A 8 24.67 0.68 -13.39
CA GLU A 8 25.32 -0.49 -12.77
C GLU A 8 25.56 -0.29 -11.27
N GLU A 9 26.07 0.86 -10.86
CA GLU A 9 26.26 1.21 -9.45
C GLU A 9 24.93 1.21 -8.68
N ARG A 10 23.87 1.76 -9.29
CA ARG A 10 22.53 1.75 -8.68
C ARG A 10 21.97 0.33 -8.56
N ARG A 11 22.14 -0.50 -9.59
CA ARG A 11 21.75 -1.91 -9.54
C ARG A 11 22.46 -2.65 -8.41
N ALA A 12 23.78 -2.47 -8.30
CA ALA A 12 24.57 -3.09 -7.23
C ALA A 12 24.11 -2.64 -5.84
N ARG A 13 23.78 -1.36 -5.67
CA ARG A 13 23.26 -0.81 -4.41
C ARG A 13 21.94 -1.43 -3.99
N ILE A 14 20.99 -1.57 -4.93
CA ILE A 14 19.68 -2.18 -4.66
C ILE A 14 19.86 -3.66 -4.27
N SER A 15 20.67 -4.41 -5.03
CA SER A 15 20.97 -5.81 -4.70
C SER A 15 21.60 -5.96 -3.32
N LEU A 16 22.57 -5.11 -2.97
CA LEU A 16 23.20 -5.12 -1.66
C LEU A 16 22.19 -4.81 -0.53
N GLN A 17 21.30 -3.84 -0.75
CA GLN A 17 20.28 -3.47 0.23
C GLN A 17 19.30 -4.62 0.52
N VAL A 18 18.77 -5.27 -0.53
CA VAL A 18 17.87 -6.42 -0.37
C VAL A 18 18.56 -7.56 0.39
N ARG A 19 19.83 -7.84 0.05
CA ARG A 19 20.63 -8.84 0.74
C ARG A 19 20.79 -8.51 2.23
N GLN A 20 21.16 -7.28 2.56
CA GLN A 20 21.33 -6.84 3.95
C GLN A 20 20.03 -6.93 4.76
N TRP A 21 18.87 -6.59 4.18
CA TRP A 21 17.58 -6.76 4.86
C TRP A 21 17.27 -8.21 5.16
N CYS A 22 17.50 -9.12 4.20
CA CYS A 22 17.26 -10.54 4.40
C CYS A 22 18.24 -11.13 5.43
N GLU A 23 19.53 -10.79 5.37
CA GLU A 23 20.54 -11.24 6.35
C GLU A 23 20.21 -10.80 7.78
N ARG A 24 19.70 -9.57 7.94
CA ARG A 24 19.30 -9.02 9.26
C ARG A 24 17.92 -9.47 9.71
N SER A 25 17.16 -10.13 8.83
CA SER A 25 15.73 -10.44 9.02
C SER A 25 14.90 -9.22 9.43
N ALA A 26 15.24 -8.06 8.86
CA ALA A 26 14.64 -6.78 9.23
C ALA A 26 14.71 -5.78 8.06
N ILE A 27 13.63 -5.01 7.91
CA ILE A 27 13.52 -3.96 6.90
C ILE A 27 13.48 -2.61 7.61
N THR A 28 14.17 -1.64 7.03
CA THR A 28 14.22 -0.29 7.58
C THR A 28 12.94 0.47 7.29
N GLY A 29 12.28 1.00 8.31
CA GLY A 29 10.96 1.62 8.21
C GLY A 29 9.82 0.69 8.66
N THR A 30 8.67 1.29 8.95
CA THR A 30 7.40 0.57 9.13
C THR A 30 6.63 0.57 7.82
N HIS A 31 6.20 -0.61 7.38
CA HIS A 31 5.54 -0.79 6.08
C HIS A 31 4.09 -1.22 6.26
N ALA A 32 3.27 -0.93 5.26
CA ALA A 32 1.89 -1.38 5.22
C ALA A 32 1.82 -2.91 5.13
N PRO A 33 0.79 -3.54 5.72
CA PRO A 33 0.58 -4.97 5.55
C PRO A 33 0.35 -5.32 4.08
N LEU A 34 0.76 -6.54 3.70
CA LEU A 34 0.56 -7.06 2.34
C LEU A 34 -0.91 -7.07 1.94
N SER A 35 -1.16 -6.80 0.66
CA SER A 35 -2.49 -6.95 0.06
C SER A 35 -2.94 -8.41 0.09
N ASP A 36 -4.26 -8.63 0.00
CA ASP A 36 -4.82 -9.97 -0.13
C ASP A 36 -4.34 -10.69 -1.39
N ALA A 37 -4.08 -9.94 -2.47
CA ALA A 37 -3.55 -10.51 -3.72
C ALA A 37 -2.12 -11.05 -3.52
N ALA A 38 -1.22 -10.24 -2.95
CA ALA A 38 0.14 -10.66 -2.64
C ALA A 38 0.15 -11.84 -1.65
N ALA A 39 -0.70 -11.80 -0.63
CA ALA A 39 -0.82 -12.88 0.36
C ALA A 39 -1.27 -14.20 -0.27
N VAL A 40 -2.22 -14.18 -1.21
CA VAL A 40 -2.68 -15.38 -1.93
C VAL A 40 -1.58 -15.93 -2.86
N LEU A 41 -0.83 -15.08 -3.54
CA LEU A 41 0.28 -15.49 -4.41
C LEU A 41 1.43 -16.11 -3.60
N ILE A 42 1.75 -15.54 -2.44
CA ILE A 42 2.73 -16.12 -1.51
C ILE A 42 2.21 -17.44 -0.92
N ALA A 43 0.93 -17.49 -0.53
CA ALA A 43 0.30 -18.70 -0.02
C ALA A 43 0.33 -19.83 -1.06
N ALA A 44 0.21 -19.53 -2.35
CA ALA A 44 0.35 -20.52 -3.41
C ALA A 44 1.70 -21.26 -3.36
N GLY A 45 2.78 -20.62 -2.88
CA GLY A 45 4.08 -21.25 -2.65
C GLY A 45 4.06 -22.46 -1.70
N HIS A 46 3.07 -22.55 -0.81
CA HIS A 46 2.89 -23.66 0.11
C HIS A 46 1.95 -24.77 -0.40
N LEU A 47 1.39 -24.62 -1.60
CA LEU A 47 0.40 -25.54 -2.16
C LEU A 47 1.04 -26.47 -3.19
N ASP A 48 0.37 -27.57 -3.51
CA ASP A 48 0.74 -28.49 -4.58
C ASP A 48 0.51 -27.86 -5.97
N SER A 49 1.22 -28.39 -6.97
CA SER A 49 1.20 -27.85 -8.34
C SER A 49 -0.22 -27.77 -8.95
N PRO A 50 -1.08 -28.80 -8.85
CA PRO A 50 -2.47 -28.72 -9.31
C PRO A 50 -3.26 -27.57 -8.69
N THR A 51 -3.18 -27.40 -7.37
CA THR A 51 -3.90 -26.32 -6.68
C THR A 51 -3.39 -24.94 -7.10
N ARG A 52 -2.08 -24.78 -7.28
CA ARG A 52 -1.49 -23.53 -7.80
C ARG A 52 -2.00 -23.21 -9.20
N GLN A 53 -2.07 -24.19 -10.09
CA GLN A 53 -2.61 -23.99 -11.44
C GLN A 53 -4.05 -23.47 -11.40
N VAL A 54 -4.90 -24.05 -10.55
CA VAL A 54 -6.27 -23.54 -10.34
C VAL A 54 -6.27 -22.09 -9.86
N LEU A 55 -5.39 -21.71 -8.92
CA LEU A 55 -5.28 -20.32 -8.46
C LEU A 55 -4.83 -19.36 -9.56
N THR A 56 -3.87 -19.76 -10.40
CA THR A 56 -3.44 -18.97 -11.56
C THR A 56 -4.58 -18.77 -12.56
N HIS A 57 -5.33 -19.84 -12.86
CA HIS A 57 -6.51 -19.77 -13.73
C HIS A 57 -7.60 -18.87 -13.14
N ARG A 58 -7.87 -18.98 -11.83
CA ARG A 58 -8.81 -18.12 -11.11
C ARG A 58 -8.43 -16.65 -11.24
N ARG A 59 -7.17 -16.29 -10.99
CA ARG A 59 -6.67 -14.92 -11.11
C ARG A 59 -6.87 -14.38 -12.53
N ARG A 60 -6.46 -15.15 -13.55
CA ARG A 60 -6.59 -14.76 -14.97
C ARG A 60 -8.05 -14.60 -15.40
N ALA A 61 -8.96 -15.35 -14.79
CA ALA A 61 -10.40 -15.23 -14.98
C ALA A 61 -11.07 -14.15 -14.10
N GLY A 62 -10.31 -13.36 -13.34
CA GLY A 62 -10.84 -12.33 -12.43
C GLY A 62 -11.61 -12.89 -11.24
N ARG A 63 -11.41 -14.18 -10.89
CA ARG A 63 -12.04 -14.82 -9.74
C ARG A 63 -11.18 -14.63 -8.49
N THR A 64 -11.71 -13.87 -7.54
CA THR A 64 -11.02 -13.57 -6.28
C THR A 64 -11.13 -14.70 -5.25
N ILE A 65 -10.37 -14.56 -4.17
CA ILE A 65 -10.45 -15.34 -2.94
C ILE A 65 -11.09 -14.44 -1.86
N PRO A 66 -11.84 -14.99 -0.88
CA PRO A 66 -12.45 -14.18 0.15
C PRO A 66 -11.43 -13.40 0.97
N SER A 67 -11.70 -12.10 1.14
CA SER A 67 -10.95 -11.23 2.05
C SER A 67 -11.43 -11.42 3.49
N ILE A 68 -10.51 -11.30 4.45
CA ILE A 68 -10.80 -11.25 5.90
C ILE A 68 -10.23 -10.00 6.57
N GLY A 69 -9.92 -8.95 5.79
CA GLY A 69 -9.30 -7.72 6.30
C GLY A 69 -7.79 -7.82 6.52
N GLY A 70 -7.11 -8.69 5.76
CA GLY A 70 -5.65 -8.84 5.75
C GLY A 70 -5.14 -10.14 6.38
N PHE A 71 -4.33 -10.88 5.62
CA PHE A 71 -3.77 -12.17 6.06
C PHE A 71 -2.55 -12.04 6.97
N GLY A 72 -1.88 -10.87 7.02
CA GLY A 72 -0.83 -10.60 8.01
C GLY A 72 -1.38 -10.63 9.45
N ALA A 73 -2.61 -10.14 9.67
CA ALA A 73 -3.27 -10.24 10.97
C ALA A 73 -3.62 -11.71 11.31
N LEU A 74 -3.97 -12.53 10.32
CA LEU A 74 -4.20 -13.96 10.48
C LEU A 74 -2.93 -14.70 10.92
N ARG A 75 -1.77 -14.36 10.34
CA ARG A 75 -0.46 -14.89 10.75
C ARG A 75 -0.20 -14.62 12.23
N LEU A 76 -0.32 -13.36 12.65
CA LEU A 76 -0.09 -12.96 14.04
C LEU A 76 -1.06 -13.62 15.02
N LEU A 77 -2.34 -13.76 14.64
CA LEU A 77 -3.35 -14.47 15.43
C LEU A 77 -2.99 -15.96 15.59
N THR A 78 -2.50 -16.58 14.52
CA THR A 78 -2.07 -17.99 14.50
C THR A 78 -0.85 -18.21 15.37
N ASP A 79 0.14 -17.32 15.30
CA ASP A 79 1.33 -17.36 16.16
C ASP A 79 0.98 -17.18 17.63
N GLU A 80 0.12 -16.21 17.97
CA GLU A 80 -0.35 -16.00 19.34
C GLU A 80 -1.08 -17.24 19.87
N TYR A 81 -1.95 -17.85 19.06
CA TYR A 81 -2.63 -19.09 19.41
C TYR A 81 -1.64 -20.21 19.74
N HIS A 82 -0.67 -20.48 18.86
CA HIS A 82 0.31 -21.54 19.08
C HIS A 82 1.24 -21.25 20.28
N GLN A 83 1.61 -19.99 20.51
CA GLN A 83 2.39 -19.60 21.68
C GLN A 83 1.60 -19.84 22.97
N VAL A 84 0.33 -19.45 23.02
CA VAL A 84 -0.55 -19.65 24.17
C VAL A 84 -0.80 -21.14 24.45
N VAL A 85 -1.01 -21.95 23.40
CA VAL A 85 -1.17 -23.41 23.53
C VAL A 85 0.10 -24.04 24.09
N ARG A 86 1.27 -23.79 23.48
CA ARG A 86 2.55 -24.30 23.99
C ARG A 86 2.79 -23.88 25.44
N ARG A 87 2.42 -22.64 25.79
CA ARG A 87 2.56 -22.14 27.16
C ARG A 87 1.64 -22.89 28.12
N ALA A 88 0.38 -23.13 27.75
CA ALA A 88 -0.55 -23.92 28.54
C ALA A 88 -0.05 -25.36 28.79
N ASP A 89 0.52 -25.99 27.76
CA ASP A 89 1.01 -27.37 27.83
C ASP A 89 2.30 -27.48 28.68
N SER A 90 3.13 -26.44 28.70
CA SER A 90 4.34 -26.40 29.55
C SER A 90 4.06 -26.17 31.04
N LEU A 91 2.87 -25.70 31.41
CA LEU A 91 2.52 -25.37 32.78
C LEU A 91 1.96 -26.58 33.52
N ARG A 92 2.28 -26.68 34.82
CA ARG A 92 1.64 -27.67 35.71
C ARG A 92 0.14 -27.41 35.82
N SER A 93 -0.62 -28.48 36.03
CA SER A 93 -2.07 -28.42 36.24
C SER A 93 -2.41 -27.45 37.38
N GLY A 94 -3.16 -26.39 37.06
CA GLY A 94 -3.48 -25.32 37.99
C GLY A 94 -4.20 -24.13 37.36
N PRO A 95 -4.52 -23.09 38.14
CA PRO A 95 -5.33 -21.95 37.68
C PRO A 95 -4.66 -21.18 36.55
N ALA A 96 -3.33 -21.04 36.57
CA ALA A 96 -2.58 -20.41 35.47
C ALA A 96 -2.74 -21.17 34.14
N GLN A 97 -2.70 -22.51 34.17
CA GLN A 97 -2.93 -23.33 32.98
C GLN A 97 -4.36 -23.14 32.42
N LEU A 98 -5.36 -23.08 33.30
CA LEU A 98 -6.75 -22.85 32.91
C LEU A 98 -6.94 -21.50 32.20
N LEU A 99 -6.27 -20.44 32.67
CA LEU A 99 -6.30 -19.12 32.03
C LEU A 99 -5.73 -19.16 30.61
N PHE A 100 -4.58 -19.80 30.39
CA PHE A 100 -4.02 -19.94 29.05
C PHE A 100 -4.90 -20.82 28.14
N LYS A 101 -5.51 -21.90 28.66
CA LYS A 101 -6.47 -22.73 27.89
C LYS A 101 -7.72 -21.94 27.49
N TYR A 102 -8.24 -21.10 28.39
CA TYR A 102 -9.35 -20.20 28.07
C TYR A 102 -8.99 -19.23 26.93
N ARG A 103 -7.81 -18.58 27.04
CA ARG A 103 -7.32 -17.70 25.98
C ARG A 103 -7.11 -18.44 24.65
N ALA A 104 -6.53 -19.64 24.68
CA ALA A 104 -6.39 -20.49 23.49
C ALA A 104 -7.74 -20.77 22.84
N THR A 105 -8.78 -21.05 23.64
CA THR A 105 -10.14 -21.29 23.15
C THR A 105 -10.72 -20.05 22.47
N GLU A 106 -10.53 -18.86 23.05
CA GLU A 106 -10.97 -17.60 22.45
C GLU A 106 -10.30 -17.34 21.09
N LEU A 107 -8.97 -17.49 21.04
CA LEU A 107 -8.19 -17.34 19.80
C LEU A 107 -8.57 -18.39 18.76
N GLY A 108 -8.80 -19.64 19.19
CA GLY A 108 -9.27 -20.74 18.34
C GLY A 108 -10.64 -20.46 17.70
N ARG A 109 -11.58 -19.84 18.44
CA ARG A 109 -12.86 -19.40 17.87
C ARG A 109 -12.68 -18.33 16.79
N LYS A 110 -11.77 -17.37 17.01
CA LYS A 110 -11.45 -16.33 16.00
C LYS A 110 -10.86 -16.96 14.74
N LEU A 111 -9.89 -17.88 14.89
CA LEU A 111 -9.32 -18.62 13.76
C LEU A 111 -10.38 -19.43 13.01
N GLN A 112 -11.29 -20.09 13.72
CA GLN A 112 -12.38 -20.85 13.10
C GLN A 112 -13.36 -19.96 12.34
N SER A 113 -13.63 -18.75 12.84
CA SER A 113 -14.44 -17.75 12.13
C SER A 113 -13.78 -17.34 10.81
N SER A 114 -12.49 -16.98 10.85
CA SER A 114 -11.71 -16.66 9.65
C SER A 114 -11.65 -17.83 8.67
N ARG A 115 -11.49 -19.06 9.18
CA ARG A 115 -11.53 -20.29 8.38
C ARG A 115 -12.85 -20.42 7.65
N SER A 116 -13.97 -20.27 8.36
CA SER A 116 -15.31 -20.38 7.78
C SER A 116 -15.54 -19.32 6.70
N ALA A 117 -15.11 -18.08 6.95
CA ALA A 117 -15.23 -16.98 5.99
C ALA A 117 -14.45 -17.24 4.69
N VAL A 118 -13.26 -17.86 4.79
CA VAL A 118 -12.44 -18.19 3.61
C VAL A 118 -12.90 -19.48 2.94
N VAL A 119 -13.04 -20.58 3.66
CA VAL A 119 -13.27 -21.92 3.07
C VAL A 119 -14.70 -22.11 2.56
N MET A 120 -15.69 -21.56 3.29
CA MET A 120 -17.11 -21.78 3.02
C MET A 120 -17.78 -20.61 2.29
N SER A 121 -17.01 -19.70 1.68
CA SER A 121 -17.56 -18.49 1.08
C SER A 121 -18.46 -18.77 -0.12
N PRO A 122 -19.77 -18.49 -0.03
CA PRO A 122 -20.71 -18.75 -1.12
C PRO A 122 -20.56 -17.76 -2.28
N ALA A 123 -19.94 -16.60 -2.05
CA ALA A 123 -19.74 -15.56 -3.06
C ALA A 123 -18.57 -15.86 -4.01
N HIS A 124 -17.58 -16.64 -3.55
CA HIS A 124 -16.32 -16.86 -4.28
C HIS A 124 -16.22 -18.24 -4.91
N TYR A 125 -17.01 -19.20 -4.42
CA TYR A 125 -17.01 -20.57 -4.90
C TYR A 125 -18.38 -20.95 -5.45
N GLY A 126 -18.39 -21.68 -6.56
CA GLY A 126 -19.62 -22.17 -7.15
C GLY A 126 -20.43 -23.01 -6.16
N ASN A 127 -21.64 -22.55 -5.85
CA ASN A 127 -22.61 -23.29 -5.05
C ASN A 127 -23.51 -24.14 -5.94
N GLY A 128 -23.66 -25.41 -5.57
CA GLY A 128 -24.50 -26.35 -6.29
C GLY A 128 -23.86 -26.95 -7.55
N VAL A 129 -24.42 -28.07 -8.01
CA VAL A 129 -23.81 -28.95 -9.01
C VAL A 129 -23.52 -28.24 -10.34
N ARG A 130 -24.41 -27.34 -10.80
CA ARG A 130 -24.25 -26.65 -12.08
C ARG A 130 -23.10 -25.64 -12.06
N ALA A 131 -22.99 -24.85 -10.99
CA ALA A 131 -21.91 -23.89 -10.83
C ALA A 131 -20.57 -24.60 -10.68
N MET A 132 -20.51 -25.66 -9.87
CA MET A 132 -19.30 -26.48 -9.72
C MET A 132 -18.84 -27.11 -11.04
N ARG A 133 -19.77 -27.64 -11.85
CA ARG A 133 -19.43 -28.19 -13.18
C ARG A 133 -18.88 -27.13 -14.13
N ARG A 134 -19.43 -25.91 -14.09
CA ARG A 134 -18.93 -24.78 -14.86
C ARG A 134 -17.53 -24.39 -14.41
N ASP A 135 -17.33 -24.20 -13.11
CA ASP A 135 -16.02 -23.85 -12.55
C ASP A 135 -14.96 -24.91 -12.88
N ARG A 136 -15.31 -26.20 -12.86
CA ARG A 136 -14.40 -27.30 -13.22
C ARG A 136 -14.04 -27.26 -14.71
N ARG A 137 -15.01 -26.97 -15.58
CA ARG A 137 -14.77 -26.81 -17.03
C ARG A 137 -13.86 -25.62 -17.32
N GLU A 138 -14.03 -24.53 -16.58
CA GLU A 138 -13.20 -23.32 -16.66
C GLU A 138 -11.83 -23.49 -15.96
N GLY A 139 -11.61 -24.61 -15.25
CA GLY A 139 -10.36 -24.87 -14.50
C GLY A 139 -10.18 -23.98 -13.26
N VAL A 140 -11.25 -23.36 -12.77
CA VAL A 140 -11.24 -22.39 -11.66
C VAL A 140 -11.83 -22.95 -10.36
N HIS A 141 -12.26 -24.21 -10.37
CA HIS A 141 -12.86 -24.87 -9.22
C HIS A 141 -11.80 -25.30 -8.21
N LEU A 142 -11.92 -24.80 -6.98
CA LEU A 142 -11.18 -25.33 -5.83
C LEU A 142 -12.07 -26.32 -5.09
N ASP A 143 -11.60 -27.56 -4.94
CA ASP A 143 -12.23 -28.54 -4.07
C ASP A 143 -12.06 -28.16 -2.58
N LEU A 144 -12.84 -28.77 -1.69
CA LEU A 144 -12.84 -28.41 -0.27
C LEU A 144 -11.45 -28.56 0.37
N ASP A 145 -10.74 -29.65 0.07
CA ASP A 145 -9.40 -29.90 0.59
C ASP A 145 -8.39 -28.86 0.11
N GLN A 146 -8.52 -28.40 -1.14
CA GLN A 146 -7.69 -27.34 -1.70
C GLN A 146 -7.96 -25.98 -1.05
N ARG A 147 -9.23 -25.69 -0.71
CA ARG A 147 -9.60 -24.48 0.04
C ARG A 147 -9.04 -24.51 1.46
N GLU A 148 -9.08 -25.68 2.11
CA GLU A 148 -8.50 -25.87 3.44
C GLU A 148 -6.97 -25.71 3.40
N ALA A 149 -6.32 -26.31 2.40
CA ALA A 149 -4.89 -26.16 2.18
C ALA A 149 -4.51 -24.70 1.94
N LEU A 150 -5.27 -23.97 1.11
CA LEU A 150 -5.10 -22.54 0.89
C LEU A 150 -5.25 -21.75 2.20
N PHE A 151 -6.26 -22.03 3.02
CA PHE A 151 -6.42 -21.33 4.30
C PHE A 151 -5.23 -21.58 5.24
N ARG A 152 -4.72 -22.82 5.32
CA ARG A 152 -3.50 -23.13 6.09
C ARG A 152 -2.26 -22.44 5.52
N ALA A 153 -2.18 -22.26 4.21
CA ALA A 153 -1.10 -21.51 3.57
C ALA A 153 -1.19 -20.00 3.88
N LEU A 154 -2.40 -19.43 3.87
CA LEU A 154 -2.65 -18.01 4.23
C LEU A 154 -2.34 -17.70 5.70
N GLN A 155 -2.39 -18.69 6.59
CA GLN A 155 -1.89 -18.52 7.97
C GLN A 155 -0.37 -18.32 8.05
N ARG A 156 0.36 -18.56 6.96
CA ARG A 156 1.81 -18.38 6.84
C ARG A 156 2.20 -17.13 6.05
N THR A 157 1.24 -16.24 5.77
CA THR A 157 1.55 -14.95 5.12
C THR A 157 2.61 -14.21 5.94
N PRO A 158 3.72 -13.78 5.32
CA PRO A 158 4.80 -13.13 6.04
C PRO A 158 4.29 -11.79 6.58
N ALA A 159 4.63 -11.51 7.83
CA ALA A 159 4.20 -10.31 8.53
C ALA A 159 5.27 -9.88 9.53
N PRO A 160 5.51 -8.57 9.70
CA PRO A 160 6.41 -8.10 10.74
C PRO A 160 5.95 -8.64 12.10
N ILE A 161 6.88 -9.21 12.84
CA ILE A 161 6.69 -9.57 14.24
C ILE A 161 6.60 -8.26 14.99
N ALA A 162 5.39 -7.76 15.16
CA ALA A 162 5.15 -6.71 16.13
C ALA A 162 5.54 -7.27 17.51
N GLY A 163 6.26 -6.48 18.31
CA GLY A 163 6.34 -6.75 19.74
C GLY A 163 4.93 -6.77 20.35
N THR A 164 4.86 -7.08 21.64
CA THR A 164 3.65 -7.53 22.37
C THR A 164 2.34 -6.82 21.94
N ALA A 165 1.20 -7.53 21.96
CA ALA A 165 -0.11 -7.07 21.44
C ALA A 165 -0.56 -5.63 21.81
N LEU A 166 0.01 -5.03 22.88
CA LEU A 166 -0.17 -3.63 23.25
C LEU A 166 0.50 -2.62 22.28
N GLU A 167 1.63 -2.98 21.65
CA GLU A 167 2.31 -2.17 20.65
C GLU A 167 1.48 -2.05 19.36
N ARG A 168 0.72 -3.10 19.02
CA ARG A 168 -0.27 -3.07 17.93
C ARG A 168 -1.44 -2.16 18.25
N ALA A 169 -1.95 -2.17 19.49
CA ALA A 169 -2.97 -1.22 19.92
C ALA A 169 -2.45 0.23 19.88
N GLY A 170 -1.18 0.45 20.26
CA GLY A 170 -0.52 1.75 20.18
C GLY A 170 -0.31 2.26 18.75
N ASN A 171 0.09 1.40 17.81
CA ASN A 171 0.36 1.79 16.42
C ASN A 171 -0.93 1.95 15.59
N TYR A 172 -1.98 1.15 15.84
CA TYR A 172 -3.30 1.34 15.21
C TYR A 172 -4.06 2.55 15.80
N ALA A 173 -3.90 2.83 17.10
CA ALA A 173 -4.52 3.99 17.75
C ALA A 173 -3.80 5.33 17.43
N ARG A 174 -2.55 5.29 16.96
CA ARG A 174 -1.79 6.49 16.57
C ARG A 174 -2.32 7.14 15.29
N GLY A 175 -3.05 6.40 14.45
CA GLY A 175 -3.62 6.91 13.20
C GLY A 175 -4.95 7.67 13.36
N THR A 176 -5.72 7.46 14.43
CA THR A 176 -7.10 7.97 14.50
C THR A 176 -7.60 8.40 15.88
N ALA A 177 -6.80 8.37 16.96
CA ALA A 177 -7.32 8.72 18.30
C ALA A 177 -6.29 9.32 19.28
N ALA A 178 -5.24 9.98 18.79
CA ALA A 178 -4.23 10.60 19.65
C ALA A 178 -4.75 11.79 20.50
N GLU A 179 -5.92 12.36 20.18
CA GLU A 179 -6.44 13.57 20.84
C GLU A 179 -7.36 13.31 22.05
N ARG A 180 -7.75 12.06 22.33
CA ARG A 180 -8.77 11.78 23.37
C ARG A 180 -8.35 10.83 24.50
N LEU A 181 -7.13 10.31 24.48
CA LEU A 181 -6.64 9.38 25.52
C LEU A 181 -5.82 10.03 26.64
N GLY A 182 -5.59 11.35 26.58
CA GLY A 182 -4.84 12.08 27.60
C GLY A 182 -5.53 12.29 28.94
N GLN A 183 -6.84 11.98 29.08
CA GLN A 183 -7.62 12.36 30.27
C GLN A 183 -8.17 11.18 31.10
N ALA A 184 -7.95 9.92 30.70
CA ALA A 184 -8.58 8.77 31.37
C ALA A 184 -7.60 7.86 32.16
N ALA A 185 -6.31 8.21 32.24
CA ALA A 185 -5.27 7.30 32.73
C ALA A 185 -4.74 7.60 34.15
N GLU A 186 -5.41 8.42 34.95
CA GLU A 186 -4.81 8.87 36.23
C GLU A 186 -5.04 7.96 37.45
N ASN A 187 -6.02 7.04 37.48
CA ASN A 187 -6.38 6.37 38.75
C ASN A 187 -6.59 4.85 38.69
N THR A 188 -5.71 4.08 38.04
CA THR A 188 -5.79 2.60 38.06
C THR A 188 -4.41 1.97 38.23
N PRO A 189 -4.26 0.79 38.88
CA PRO A 189 -3.00 0.02 38.99
C PRO A 189 -2.27 -0.29 37.66
N MET A 190 -2.89 0.00 36.51
CA MET A 190 -2.25 0.06 35.20
C MET A 190 -1.24 1.21 35.03
N ALA A 191 -1.26 2.23 35.90
CA ALA A 191 -0.31 3.35 35.86
C ALA A 191 1.15 2.90 36.09
N ALA A 192 1.37 1.85 36.91
CA ALA A 192 2.70 1.30 37.15
C ALA A 192 3.24 0.51 35.94
N VAL A 193 2.34 -0.11 35.16
CA VAL A 193 2.67 -0.74 33.87
C VAL A 193 2.92 0.33 32.82
N GLY A 194 2.08 1.37 32.78
CA GLY A 194 2.25 2.55 31.92
C GLY A 194 3.57 3.30 32.15
N ARG A 195 4.04 3.40 33.40
CA ARG A 195 5.31 4.04 33.74
C ARG A 195 6.53 3.21 33.30
N ARG A 196 6.46 1.88 33.40
CA ARG A 196 7.50 0.98 32.85
C ARG A 196 7.50 0.96 31.32
N VAL A 197 6.34 1.14 30.70
CA VAL A 197 6.19 1.30 29.24
C VAL A 197 6.76 2.66 28.79
N ALA A 198 6.49 3.74 29.52
CA ALA A 198 7.09 5.05 29.26
C ALA A 198 8.62 5.05 29.45
N ASP A 199 9.13 4.35 30.47
CA ASP A 199 10.58 4.18 30.69
C ASP A 199 11.26 3.28 29.64
N ALA A 200 10.53 2.33 29.06
CA ALA A 200 11.01 1.50 27.95
C ALA A 200 10.97 2.24 26.61
N ILE A 201 10.00 3.14 26.42
CA ILE A 201 9.92 4.06 25.27
C ILE A 201 11.01 5.15 25.38
N GLY A 202 11.35 5.59 26.59
CA GLY A 202 12.40 6.59 26.85
C GLY A 202 13.84 6.11 26.63
N ARG A 203 14.07 4.80 26.50
CA ARG A 203 15.37 4.23 26.11
C ARG A 203 15.28 3.76 24.66
N GLY A 204 15.61 4.64 23.73
CA GLY A 204 15.52 4.43 22.27
C GLY A 204 16.00 3.07 21.77
N VAL A 205 15.09 2.10 21.74
CA VAL A 205 15.19 0.89 20.92
C VAL A 205 14.80 1.30 19.50
N ASP A 206 15.44 0.76 18.47
CA ASP A 206 15.13 0.98 17.04
C ASP A 206 13.64 0.69 16.73
N LEU A 207 12.76 1.64 17.02
CA LEU A 207 11.30 1.55 16.89
C LEU A 207 10.83 1.67 15.43
N ASP A 208 11.77 1.88 14.50
CA ASP A 208 11.47 2.18 13.10
C ASP A 208 11.69 1.00 12.15
N ASN A 209 12.04 -0.21 12.60
CA ASN A 209 12.32 -1.34 11.69
C ASN A 209 11.32 -2.49 11.84
N ASP A 210 10.73 -2.92 10.73
CA ASP A 210 9.95 -4.16 10.66
C ASP A 210 10.88 -5.38 10.81
N ARG A 211 10.67 -6.21 11.84
CA ARG A 211 11.45 -7.45 12.08
C ARG A 211 10.64 -8.68 11.71
N PHE A 212 11.31 -9.73 11.24
CA PHE A 212 10.68 -10.97 10.77
C PHE A 212 11.22 -12.20 11.51
N ALA A 213 10.56 -13.34 11.32
CA ALA A 213 10.95 -14.58 11.98
C ALA A 213 12.32 -15.08 11.49
N ASP A 214 12.60 -14.94 10.19
CA ASP A 214 13.86 -15.30 9.57
C ASP A 214 14.04 -14.58 8.22
N SER A 215 15.15 -14.88 7.55
CA SER A 215 15.50 -14.32 6.25
C SER A 215 14.52 -14.70 5.15
N TYR A 216 13.95 -15.91 5.20
CA TYR A 216 12.96 -16.41 4.24
C TYR A 216 11.65 -15.63 4.35
N ASP A 217 11.17 -15.41 5.58
CA ASP A 217 9.98 -14.62 5.87
C ASP A 217 10.16 -13.15 5.43
N THR A 218 11.36 -12.60 5.65
CA THR A 218 11.73 -11.26 5.16
C THR A 218 11.72 -11.18 3.63
N LEU A 219 12.30 -12.17 2.95
CA LEU A 219 12.34 -12.23 1.49
C LEU A 219 10.93 -12.30 0.88
N LEU A 220 10.05 -13.13 1.45
CA LEU A 220 8.65 -13.24 1.02
C LEU A 220 7.90 -11.93 1.25
N TYR A 221 8.07 -11.29 2.42
CA TYR A 221 7.45 -9.99 2.69
C TYR A 221 7.91 -8.92 1.70
N LEU A 222 9.22 -8.82 1.46
CA LEU A 222 9.80 -7.89 0.48
C LEU A 222 9.22 -8.14 -0.91
N SER A 223 9.18 -9.40 -1.36
CA SER A 223 8.63 -9.74 -2.67
C SER A 223 7.15 -9.35 -2.82
N GLY A 224 6.33 -9.59 -1.78
CA GLY A 224 4.93 -9.19 -1.77
C GLY A 224 4.74 -7.67 -1.74
N MET A 225 5.52 -6.96 -0.92
CA MET A 225 5.49 -5.50 -0.85
C MET A 225 5.88 -4.86 -2.19
N LEU A 226 6.90 -5.41 -2.85
CA LEU A 226 7.33 -4.96 -4.17
C LEU A 226 6.28 -5.25 -5.24
N PHE A 227 5.64 -6.41 -5.18
CA PHE A 227 4.48 -6.73 -6.02
C PHE A 227 3.38 -5.69 -5.84
N ASP A 228 2.96 -5.42 -4.59
CA ASP A 228 1.89 -4.45 -4.30
C ASP A 228 2.24 -3.04 -4.79
N ARG A 229 3.50 -2.64 -4.64
CA ARG A 229 3.98 -1.34 -5.12
C ARG A 229 3.96 -1.25 -6.65
N ILE A 230 4.40 -2.30 -7.34
CA ILE A 230 4.46 -2.31 -8.81
C ILE A 230 3.06 -2.41 -9.39
N ASP A 231 2.24 -3.34 -8.90
CA ASP A 231 0.88 -3.56 -9.36
C ASP A 231 -0.06 -2.41 -8.95
N GLY A 232 0.23 -1.70 -7.86
CA GLY A 232 -0.47 -0.47 -7.48
C GLY A 232 -0.08 0.77 -8.29
N SER A 233 0.99 0.71 -9.10
CA SER A 233 1.46 1.86 -9.87
C SER A 233 0.58 2.12 -11.09
N ALA A 234 0.04 3.34 -11.20
CA ALA A 234 -0.71 3.76 -12.38
C ALA A 234 0.15 3.75 -13.66
N VAL A 235 1.47 4.00 -13.51
CA VAL A 235 2.41 3.98 -14.64
C VAL A 235 2.61 2.57 -15.17
N TRP A 236 2.66 1.57 -14.29
CA TRP A 236 2.76 0.16 -14.69
C TRP A 236 1.58 -0.29 -15.57
N HIS A 237 0.37 0.16 -15.24
CA HIS A 237 -0.85 -0.15 -16.01
C HIS A 237 -1.06 0.72 -17.25
N SER A 238 -0.20 1.72 -17.49
CA SER A 238 -0.27 2.55 -18.69
C SER A 238 0.12 1.77 -19.95
N GLU A 239 -0.25 2.31 -21.12
CA GLU A 239 0.14 1.77 -22.42
C GLU A 239 1.67 1.76 -22.62
N HIS A 240 2.40 2.67 -21.96
CA HIS A 240 3.86 2.75 -22.07
C HIS A 240 4.60 1.49 -21.60
N PHE A 241 3.96 0.68 -20.73
CA PHE A 241 4.53 -0.54 -20.20
C PHE A 241 3.81 -1.81 -20.71
N ALA A 242 2.98 -1.73 -21.75
CA ALA A 242 2.23 -2.87 -22.28
C ALA A 242 3.14 -4.04 -22.71
N ILE A 243 4.27 -3.74 -23.37
CA ILE A 243 5.26 -4.75 -23.80
C ILE A 243 5.90 -5.42 -22.58
N GLN A 244 6.29 -4.63 -21.58
CA GLN A 244 6.92 -5.12 -20.36
C GLN A 244 5.96 -5.97 -19.53
N ARG A 245 4.67 -5.59 -19.47
CA ARG A 245 3.61 -6.40 -18.84
C ARG A 245 3.37 -7.73 -19.55
N TYR A 246 3.59 -7.79 -20.86
CA TYR A 246 3.55 -9.07 -21.60
C TYR A 246 4.78 -9.94 -21.30
N GLN A 247 5.96 -9.32 -21.12
CA GLN A 247 7.21 -10.04 -20.83
C GLN A 247 7.32 -10.51 -19.38
N LEU A 248 6.68 -9.83 -18.44
CA LEU A 248 6.75 -10.13 -17.00
C LEU A 248 5.33 -10.25 -16.40
N ASP A 249 4.88 -11.49 -16.17
CA ASP A 249 3.71 -11.76 -15.33
C ASP A 249 4.14 -11.67 -13.85
N LEU A 250 4.00 -10.49 -13.25
CA LEU A 250 4.40 -10.21 -11.86
C LEU A 250 3.84 -11.21 -10.85
N ALA A 251 2.60 -11.64 -11.06
CA ALA A 251 1.94 -12.57 -10.15
C ALA A 251 2.53 -13.97 -10.26
N GLU A 252 2.88 -14.40 -11.47
CA GLU A 252 3.62 -15.65 -11.67
C GLU A 252 5.01 -15.56 -11.05
N GLU A 253 5.74 -14.45 -11.25
CA GLU A 253 7.07 -14.27 -10.67
C GLU A 253 7.05 -14.31 -9.14
N LEU A 254 6.09 -13.62 -8.49
CA LEU A 254 5.91 -13.70 -7.04
C LEU A 254 5.59 -15.12 -6.57
N THR A 255 4.73 -15.84 -7.31
CA THR A 255 4.38 -17.23 -6.99
C THR A 255 5.60 -18.14 -7.07
N GLN A 256 6.43 -18.00 -8.13
CA GLN A 256 7.63 -18.81 -8.30
C GLN A 256 8.68 -18.50 -7.23
N ILE A 257 8.91 -17.21 -6.90
CA ILE A 257 9.77 -16.83 -5.76
C ILE A 257 9.26 -17.49 -4.48
N ALA A 258 7.94 -17.48 -4.23
CA ALA A 258 7.36 -18.10 -3.06
C ALA A 258 7.56 -19.63 -3.02
N VAL A 259 7.31 -20.32 -4.13
CA VAL A 259 7.52 -21.78 -4.25
C VAL A 259 8.97 -22.13 -3.94
N ASP A 260 9.93 -21.47 -4.58
CA ASP A 260 11.35 -21.76 -4.42
C ASP A 260 11.84 -21.43 -2.99
N THR A 261 11.37 -20.32 -2.42
CA THR A 261 11.72 -19.90 -1.05
C THR A 261 11.18 -20.88 -0.01
N VAL A 262 9.94 -21.34 -0.16
CA VAL A 262 9.31 -22.32 0.74
C VAL A 262 10.02 -23.67 0.63
N ALA A 263 10.31 -24.14 -0.59
CA ALA A 263 11.05 -25.38 -0.80
C ALA A 263 12.46 -25.32 -0.19
N LEU A 264 13.18 -24.22 -0.42
CA LEU A 264 14.52 -24.01 0.14
C LEU A 264 14.50 -23.97 1.68
N ARG A 265 13.53 -23.29 2.27
CA ARG A 265 13.36 -23.25 3.74
C ARG A 265 13.07 -24.65 4.29
N GLY A 266 12.19 -25.41 3.64
CA GLY A 266 11.85 -26.78 4.03
C GLY A 266 13.07 -27.71 4.02
N ILE A 267 13.82 -27.73 2.91
CA ILE A 267 15.05 -28.52 2.80
C ILE A 267 16.06 -28.12 3.88
N ARG A 268 16.21 -26.82 4.15
CA ARG A 268 17.14 -26.35 5.17
C ARG A 268 16.73 -26.81 6.57
N THR A 269 15.44 -26.74 6.92
CA THR A 269 14.93 -27.25 8.19
C THR A 269 15.17 -28.75 8.33
N GLU A 270 14.91 -29.55 7.28
CA GLU A 270 15.18 -30.99 7.30
C GLU A 270 16.68 -31.30 7.48
N LEU A 271 17.57 -30.53 6.82
CA LEU A 271 19.01 -30.67 6.99
C LEU A 271 19.48 -30.27 8.40
N ASP A 272 18.91 -29.20 8.97
CA ASP A 272 19.20 -28.78 10.34
C ASP A 272 18.76 -29.87 11.33
N GLU A 273 17.55 -30.43 11.18
CA GLU A 273 17.07 -31.55 12.01
C GLU A 273 17.98 -32.79 11.90
N ALA A 274 18.38 -33.15 10.67
CA ALA A 274 19.32 -34.25 10.43
C ALA A 274 20.68 -34.00 11.09
N LEU A 275 21.18 -32.75 11.07
CA LEU A 275 22.44 -32.38 11.71
C LEU A 275 22.36 -32.56 13.24
N HIS A 276 21.25 -32.14 13.86
CA HIS A 276 21.03 -32.29 15.30
C HIS A 276 20.89 -33.76 15.74
N ALA A 277 20.30 -34.60 14.90
CA ALA A 277 20.16 -36.04 15.18
C ALA A 277 21.46 -36.84 14.98
N THR A 278 22.42 -36.29 14.24
CA THR A 278 23.64 -36.99 13.83
C THR A 278 24.74 -36.89 14.89
N HIS A 279 25.35 -38.04 15.21
CA HIS A 279 26.42 -38.15 16.19
C HIS A 279 27.81 -38.41 15.57
N SER A 280 27.88 -38.75 14.28
CA SER A 280 29.13 -39.03 13.54
C SER A 280 29.67 -37.79 12.83
N ASP A 281 30.96 -37.51 12.98
CA ASP A 281 31.60 -36.32 12.39
C ASP A 281 31.62 -36.34 10.86
N THR A 282 31.77 -37.53 10.26
CA THR A 282 31.71 -37.71 8.79
C THR A 282 30.35 -37.34 8.23
N ALA A 283 29.27 -37.75 8.89
CA ALA A 283 27.91 -37.43 8.48
C ALA A 283 27.58 -35.95 8.70
N ARG A 284 28.08 -35.32 9.77
CA ARG A 284 27.97 -33.87 9.98
C ARG A 284 28.61 -33.08 8.83
N GLN A 285 29.85 -33.43 8.45
CA GLN A 285 30.55 -32.77 7.35
C GLN A 285 29.78 -32.89 6.02
N GLN A 286 29.17 -34.05 5.75
CA GLN A 286 28.35 -34.24 4.55
C GLN A 286 27.10 -33.35 4.57
N ILE A 287 26.41 -33.25 5.70
CA ILE A 287 25.22 -32.39 5.85
C ILE A 287 25.60 -30.92 5.68
N GLU A 288 26.67 -30.46 6.31
CA GLU A 288 27.18 -29.09 6.17
C GLU A 288 27.58 -28.77 4.72
N ALA A 289 28.18 -29.73 4.01
CA ALA A 289 28.48 -29.57 2.58
C ALA A 289 27.20 -29.39 1.75
N ARG A 290 26.12 -30.13 2.06
CA ARG A 290 24.82 -29.96 1.41
C ARG A 290 24.19 -28.60 1.74
N GLN A 291 24.25 -28.15 2.99
CA GLN A 291 23.79 -26.81 3.37
C GLN A 291 24.54 -25.71 2.62
N ASN A 292 25.86 -25.85 2.48
CA ASN A 292 26.68 -24.91 1.71
C ASN A 292 26.33 -24.90 0.21
N ALA A 293 25.96 -26.06 -0.35
CA ALA A 293 25.54 -26.17 -1.75
C ALA A 293 24.21 -25.44 -2.04
N LEU A 294 23.42 -25.08 -1.02
CA LEU A 294 22.18 -24.32 -1.17
C LEU A 294 22.39 -22.80 -1.23
N LYS A 295 23.59 -22.29 -0.89
CA LYS A 295 23.89 -20.85 -0.92
C LYS A 295 23.62 -20.20 -2.29
N PRO A 296 24.02 -20.79 -3.44
CA PRO A 296 23.73 -20.20 -4.75
C PRO A 296 22.23 -20.08 -5.05
N VAL A 297 21.40 -20.99 -4.54
CA VAL A 297 19.94 -20.94 -4.71
C VAL A 297 19.36 -19.76 -3.94
N TRP A 298 19.83 -19.55 -2.71
CA TRP A 298 19.47 -18.37 -1.92
C TRP A 298 19.89 -17.06 -2.63
N ASP A 299 21.13 -17.00 -3.13
CA ASP A 299 21.64 -15.82 -3.83
C ASP A 299 20.80 -15.50 -5.08
N GLN A 300 20.42 -16.52 -5.85
CA GLN A 300 19.53 -16.35 -7.01
C GLN A 300 18.16 -15.80 -6.61
N LEU A 301 17.57 -16.26 -5.49
CA LEU A 301 16.28 -15.75 -5.02
C LEU A 301 16.37 -14.29 -4.57
N VAL A 302 17.44 -13.92 -3.86
CA VAL A 302 17.71 -12.53 -3.47
C VAL A 302 17.88 -11.66 -4.72
N ASP A 303 18.58 -12.15 -5.74
CA ASP A 303 18.78 -11.42 -7.00
C ASP A 303 17.47 -11.22 -7.78
N ARG A 304 16.56 -12.20 -7.78
CA ARG A 304 15.21 -12.06 -8.36
C ARG A 304 14.39 -10.99 -7.64
N VAL A 305 14.39 -10.98 -6.31
CA VAL A 305 13.70 -9.94 -5.53
C VAL A 305 14.36 -8.56 -5.73
N ALA A 306 15.69 -8.49 -5.84
CA ALA A 306 16.39 -7.26 -6.18
C ALA A 306 16.04 -6.74 -7.58
N ALA A 307 15.79 -7.62 -8.55
CA ALA A 307 15.28 -7.23 -9.87
C ALA A 307 13.88 -6.61 -9.77
N LEU A 308 12.97 -7.17 -8.95
CA LEU A 308 11.67 -6.54 -8.67
C LEU A 308 11.84 -5.16 -7.99
N ALA A 309 12.73 -5.06 -7.01
CA ALA A 309 13.03 -3.79 -6.33
C ALA A 309 13.51 -2.72 -7.32
N ARG A 310 14.32 -3.11 -8.30
CA ARG A 310 14.76 -2.23 -9.39
C ARG A 310 13.60 -1.78 -10.26
N ILE A 311 12.66 -2.66 -10.62
CA ILE A 311 11.47 -2.27 -11.38
C ILE A 311 10.64 -1.23 -10.61
N GLY A 312 10.38 -1.48 -9.33
CA GLY A 312 9.65 -0.53 -8.48
C GLY A 312 10.34 0.84 -8.35
N ASP A 313 11.67 0.85 -8.28
CA ASP A 313 12.47 2.09 -8.27
C ASP A 313 12.37 2.84 -9.61
N LEU A 314 12.44 2.14 -10.75
CA LEU A 314 12.29 2.74 -12.07
C LEU A 314 10.88 3.31 -12.28
N LEU A 315 9.85 2.61 -11.83
CA LEU A 315 8.46 3.10 -11.90
C LEU A 315 8.27 4.36 -11.05
N SER A 316 8.87 4.39 -9.86
CA SER A 316 8.77 5.57 -8.99
C SER A 316 9.41 6.81 -9.62
N ARG A 317 10.48 6.64 -10.39
CA ARG A 317 11.09 7.72 -11.17
C ARG A 317 10.22 8.14 -12.35
N ALA A 318 9.67 7.18 -13.08
CA ALA A 318 8.76 7.44 -14.19
C ALA A 318 7.49 8.17 -13.71
N GLU A 319 6.97 7.85 -12.53
CA GLU A 319 5.86 8.56 -11.91
C GLU A 319 6.18 10.02 -11.61
N VAL A 320 7.37 10.31 -11.08
CA VAL A 320 7.80 11.70 -10.83
C VAL A 320 7.87 12.49 -12.14
N GLN A 321 8.41 11.87 -13.20
CA GLN A 321 8.47 12.48 -14.54
C GLN A 321 7.08 12.68 -15.15
N LEU A 322 6.18 11.71 -15.01
CA LEU A 322 4.81 11.84 -15.51
C LEU A 322 4.06 12.96 -14.77
N ARG A 323 4.22 13.04 -13.45
CA ARG A 323 3.63 14.13 -12.65
C ARG A 323 4.16 15.50 -13.04
N SER A 324 5.46 15.61 -13.35
CA SER A 324 6.03 16.88 -13.81
C SER A 324 5.48 17.28 -15.18
N VAL A 325 5.38 16.35 -16.14
CA VAL A 325 4.77 16.61 -17.45
C VAL A 325 3.30 17.03 -17.31
N LEU A 326 2.52 16.35 -16.47
CA LEU A 326 1.13 16.71 -16.22
C LEU A 326 1.00 18.09 -15.55
N ALA A 327 1.92 18.46 -14.66
CA ALA A 327 1.95 19.77 -14.04
C ALA A 327 2.27 20.87 -15.07
N VAL A 328 3.23 20.65 -15.97
CA VAL A 328 3.56 21.57 -17.07
C VAL A 328 2.37 21.72 -18.02
N ASN A 329 1.74 20.63 -18.44
CA ASN A 329 0.55 20.70 -19.30
C ASN A 329 -0.60 21.48 -18.63
N ARG A 330 -0.76 21.33 -17.32
CA ARG A 330 -1.74 22.10 -16.54
C ARG A 330 -1.36 23.58 -16.47
N ALA A 331 -0.08 23.92 -16.35
CA ALA A 331 0.40 25.30 -16.39
C ALA A 331 0.17 25.94 -17.76
N MET A 332 0.49 25.25 -18.87
CA MET A 332 0.22 25.74 -20.22
C MET A 332 -1.28 25.98 -20.48
N SER A 333 -2.14 25.11 -19.94
CA SER A 333 -3.60 25.32 -19.99
C SER A 333 -4.07 26.51 -19.13
N LEU A 334 -3.32 26.90 -18.10
CA LEU A 334 -3.60 28.11 -17.33
C LEU A 334 -3.13 29.35 -18.06
N ASP A 335 -1.96 29.30 -18.70
CA ASP A 335 -1.41 30.40 -19.51
C ASP A 335 -2.39 30.78 -20.63
N SER A 336 -2.94 29.80 -21.37
CA SER A 336 -3.94 30.09 -22.40
C SER A 336 -5.20 30.77 -21.86
N ARG A 337 -5.59 30.47 -20.62
CA ARG A 337 -6.75 31.11 -19.94
C ARG A 337 -6.40 32.51 -19.43
N ILE A 338 -5.15 32.74 -19.04
CA ILE A 338 -4.64 34.06 -18.66
C ILE A 338 -4.59 34.95 -19.90
N ASP A 339 -4.09 34.46 -21.03
CA ASP A 339 -4.08 35.21 -22.30
C ASP A 339 -5.50 35.61 -22.72
N GLU A 340 -6.48 34.71 -22.58
CA GLU A 340 -7.89 35.02 -22.84
C GLU A 340 -8.46 36.07 -21.85
N LEU A 341 -8.03 36.06 -20.59
CA LEU A 341 -8.41 37.08 -19.61
C LEU A 341 -7.77 38.44 -19.92
N ILE A 342 -6.49 38.47 -20.31
CA ILE A 342 -5.77 39.68 -20.71
C ILE A 342 -6.43 40.29 -21.96
N SER A 343 -6.71 39.48 -22.98
CA SER A 343 -7.40 39.94 -24.19
C SER A 343 -8.75 40.58 -23.86
N ARG A 344 -9.56 39.93 -23.02
CA ARG A 344 -10.86 40.49 -22.58
C ARG A 344 -10.72 41.72 -21.69
N SER A 345 -9.60 41.87 -20.98
CA SER A 345 -9.31 43.08 -20.21
C SER A 345 -8.98 44.26 -21.12
N GLY A 346 -8.23 44.03 -22.20
CA GLY A 346 -7.95 45.06 -23.21
C GLY A 346 -9.23 45.58 -23.88
N ASP A 347 -10.16 44.69 -24.23
CA ASP A 347 -11.47 45.10 -24.78
C ASP A 347 -12.30 45.93 -23.78
N ARG A 348 -12.18 45.62 -22.48
CA ARG A 348 -12.87 46.35 -21.41
C ARG A 348 -12.25 47.69 -21.09
N GLU A 349 -10.93 47.82 -21.23
CA GLU A 349 -10.24 49.11 -21.09
C GLU A 349 -10.70 50.09 -22.17
N LEU A 350 -10.75 49.63 -23.44
CA LEU A 350 -11.30 50.42 -24.55
C LEU A 350 -12.79 50.76 -24.33
N SER A 351 -13.59 49.81 -23.83
CA SER A 351 -14.99 50.06 -23.50
C SER A 351 -15.15 51.06 -22.35
N ALA A 352 -14.27 51.02 -21.35
CA ALA A 352 -14.28 51.95 -20.22
C ALA A 352 -13.85 53.34 -20.66
N GLU A 353 -12.79 53.47 -21.45
CA GLU A 353 -12.35 54.74 -22.04
C GLU A 353 -13.45 55.37 -22.91
N ASN A 354 -14.11 54.57 -23.74
CA ASN A 354 -15.24 55.05 -24.54
C ASN A 354 -16.43 55.48 -23.67
N THR A 355 -16.68 54.79 -22.56
CA THR A 355 -17.71 55.18 -21.58
C THR A 355 -17.36 56.48 -20.87
N HIS A 356 -16.08 56.67 -20.50
CA HIS A 356 -15.58 57.94 -19.96
C HIS A 356 -15.71 59.08 -20.97
N HIS A 357 -15.30 58.86 -22.22
CA HIS A 357 -15.43 59.86 -23.29
C HIS A 357 -16.89 60.27 -23.54
N VAL A 358 -17.81 59.30 -23.56
CA VAL A 358 -19.25 59.59 -23.65
C VAL A 358 -19.74 60.36 -22.41
N GLY A 359 -19.27 59.99 -21.22
CA GLY A 359 -19.56 60.73 -19.98
C GLY A 359 -19.11 62.20 -20.03
N ASP A 360 -17.90 62.46 -20.54
CA ASP A 360 -17.35 63.80 -20.71
C ASP A 360 -18.17 64.62 -21.72
N GLN A 361 -18.65 63.99 -22.80
CA GLN A 361 -19.56 64.63 -23.76
C GLN A 361 -20.89 65.03 -23.12
N PHE A 362 -21.47 64.19 -22.25
CA PHE A 362 -22.68 64.52 -21.51
C PHE A 362 -22.46 65.72 -20.57
N GLY A 363 -21.30 65.81 -19.91
CA GLY A 363 -20.93 66.96 -19.09
C GLY A 363 -20.89 68.27 -19.90
N GLY A 364 -20.36 68.23 -21.13
CA GLY A 364 -20.36 69.39 -22.03
C GLY A 364 -21.76 69.79 -22.54
N VAL A 365 -22.70 68.84 -22.66
CA VAL A 365 -24.09 69.11 -23.07
C VAL A 365 -24.86 69.87 -21.99
N GLU A 366 -24.62 69.59 -20.71
CA GLU A 366 -25.24 70.33 -19.60
C GLU A 366 -24.86 71.82 -19.62
N GLU A 367 -23.58 72.13 -19.87
CA GLU A 367 -23.08 73.50 -20.01
C GLU A 367 -23.69 74.23 -21.23
N LEU A 368 -23.80 73.52 -22.36
CA LEU A 368 -24.48 74.02 -23.56
C LEU A 368 -25.98 74.30 -23.31
N MET A 369 -26.68 73.42 -22.59
CA MET A 369 -28.09 73.62 -22.26
C MET A 369 -28.31 74.80 -21.32
N LEU A 370 -27.45 74.98 -20.30
CA LEU A 370 -27.49 76.14 -19.42
C LEU A 370 -27.24 77.44 -20.20
N THR A 371 -26.29 77.43 -21.13
CA THR A 371 -26.01 78.57 -22.01
C THR A 371 -27.22 78.89 -22.90
N TYR A 372 -27.83 77.87 -23.52
CA TYR A 372 -29.01 78.03 -24.36
C TYR A 372 -30.22 78.53 -23.57
N GLN A 373 -30.41 78.03 -22.34
CA GLN A 373 -31.45 78.48 -21.43
C GLN A 373 -31.23 79.93 -21.00
N SER A 374 -29.99 80.34 -20.72
CA SER A 374 -29.65 81.74 -20.41
C SER A 374 -29.91 82.68 -21.59
N ALA A 375 -29.59 82.25 -22.81
CA ALA A 375 -29.86 83.01 -24.03
C ALA A 375 -31.37 83.15 -24.28
N LEU A 376 -32.13 82.05 -24.14
CA LEU A 376 -33.60 82.07 -24.24
C LEU A 376 -34.26 82.96 -23.18
N TYR A 377 -33.79 82.91 -21.92
CA TYR A 377 -34.30 83.82 -20.88
C TYR A 377 -33.91 85.28 -21.15
N GLY A 378 -32.73 85.53 -21.72
CA GLY A 378 -32.31 86.85 -22.20
C GLY A 378 -33.23 87.39 -23.29
N ASP A 379 -33.46 86.61 -24.34
CA ASP A 379 -34.34 86.97 -25.46
C ASP A 379 -35.79 87.21 -24.99
N ILE A 380 -36.30 86.38 -24.08
CA ILE A 380 -37.64 86.55 -23.50
C ILE A 380 -37.71 87.83 -22.64
N ALA A 381 -36.67 88.13 -21.86
CA ALA A 381 -36.59 89.36 -21.06
C ALA A 381 -36.55 90.61 -21.96
N GLU A 382 -35.82 90.54 -23.08
CA GLU A 382 -35.73 91.62 -24.06
C GLU A 382 -37.09 91.86 -24.75
N LEU A 383 -37.76 90.79 -25.21
CA LEU A 383 -39.10 90.84 -25.81
C LEU A 383 -40.18 91.36 -24.83
N THR A 384 -40.11 90.96 -23.56
CA THR A 384 -41.08 91.41 -22.54
C THR A 384 -40.83 92.85 -22.08
N SER A 385 -39.57 93.32 -22.07
CA SER A 385 -39.25 94.73 -21.81
C SER A 385 -39.77 95.66 -22.92
N TRP A 386 -39.71 95.22 -24.17
CA TRP A 386 -40.30 95.92 -25.33
C TRP A 386 -41.84 95.99 -25.24
N SER A 387 -42.47 94.94 -24.70
CA SER A 387 -43.92 94.91 -24.46
C SER A 387 -44.36 95.77 -23.26
N GLY A 388 -43.47 96.09 -22.32
CA GLY A 388 -43.76 96.85 -21.11
C GLY A 388 -43.54 98.36 -21.23
N GLY A 389 -42.74 98.80 -22.20
CA GLY A 389 -42.38 100.21 -22.42
C GLY A 389 -43.41 101.05 -23.20
N ASN A 390 -44.54 100.47 -23.59
CA ASN A 390 -45.60 101.16 -24.34
C ASN A 390 -46.88 101.24 -23.49
N LYS A 391 -46.85 102.10 -22.47
CA LYS A 391 -48.04 102.62 -21.79
C LYS A 391 -47.89 104.12 -21.57
#